data_AF-A0A4P9XFY3-F1
#
_entry.id   AF-A0A4P9XFY3-F1
#
_cell.length_a   1.000
_cell.length_b   1.000
_cell.length_c   1.000
_cell.angle_alpha   90.00
_cell.angle_beta   90.00
_cell.angle_gamma   90.00
#
_symmetry.space_group_name_H-M   'P 1'
#
loop_
_entity.id
_entity.type
_entity.pdbx_description
1 polymer ?
#
loop_
_entity_poly.entity_id
_entity_poly.type
_entity_poly.pdbx_seq_one_letter_code
_entity_poly.pdbx_strand_id
1 'polypeptide(L)'
;MTMIDILSALGTLFEALCGVKPPFLNANSESFTNKGIWMGKIVDANVLVMEAEVLYWWSSFKNLSHRTRNAAFAVATAGVFVISVLENDIDCSRSHIINMLQYLFNQHLMILGKWHKSLLLFVVVDYTGDKYLEDLYFALRDMVREAWDNVSKPDDLKECFMDDFFDCDFFNFPAESVAPDRLSTFAAGLRARCSSKRVFKPCYWKLVSVEQLIPHMKALRDTIGKNNQPACRPEDIWPCRNNSDHTDCFYNVNANHFCNKFSESVKWLQKSIGKEEVCERLAARILGCYHNEMSAFEATMLHHSGSNSIERDEFRKKCYETARSLFRTHEDWKSLNSAWKLWNKPSANKLHILEYKNLV
;
A
#
# COMPACT_ATOMS: atom_id res chain seq x y z
N MET A 1 -21.33 -23.38 -1.67
CA MET A 1 -19.87 -23.37 -1.75
C MET A 1 -19.31 -23.47 -0.34
N THR A 2 -18.38 -24.39 -0.07
CA THR A 2 -17.79 -24.70 1.25
C THR A 2 -16.47 -23.95 1.46
N MET A 3 -15.95 -23.88 2.70
CA MET A 3 -14.63 -23.29 3.02
C MET A 3 -13.48 -23.84 2.15
N ILE A 4 -13.59 -25.10 1.72
CA ILE A 4 -12.63 -25.78 0.84
C ILE A 4 -12.57 -25.07 -0.52
N ASP A 5 -13.70 -24.57 -1.01
CA ASP A 5 -13.80 -23.94 -2.31
C ASP A 5 -13.17 -22.53 -2.32
N ILE A 6 -13.27 -21.77 -1.21
CA ILE A 6 -12.57 -20.47 -1.07
C ILE A 6 -11.05 -20.67 -1.01
N LEU A 7 -10.58 -21.64 -0.21
CA LEU A 7 -9.15 -21.94 -0.10
C LEU A 7 -8.58 -22.49 -1.41
N SER A 8 -9.36 -23.31 -2.11
CA SER A 8 -9.03 -23.79 -3.46
C SER A 8 -8.94 -22.62 -4.44
N ALA A 9 -9.91 -21.69 -4.43
CA ALA A 9 -9.91 -20.52 -5.29
C ALA A 9 -8.72 -19.59 -5.04
N LEU A 10 -8.36 -19.36 -3.77
CA LEU A 10 -7.20 -18.55 -3.38
C LEU A 10 -5.87 -19.17 -3.82
N GLY A 11 -5.66 -20.47 -3.56
CA GLY A 11 -4.45 -21.16 -4.01
C GLY A 11 -4.35 -21.19 -5.54
N THR A 12 -5.48 -21.39 -6.21
CA THR A 12 -5.59 -21.38 -7.67
C THR A 12 -5.28 -19.98 -8.24
N LEU A 13 -5.72 -18.91 -7.56
CA LEU A 13 -5.34 -17.54 -7.88
C LEU A 13 -3.84 -17.29 -7.65
N PHE A 14 -3.27 -17.78 -6.54
CA PHE A 14 -1.84 -17.68 -6.27
C PHE A 14 -1.02 -18.34 -7.37
N GLU A 15 -1.40 -19.57 -7.77
CA GLU A 15 -0.79 -20.28 -8.90
C GLU A 15 -0.92 -19.47 -10.19
N ALA A 16 -2.12 -18.98 -10.48
CA ALA A 16 -2.39 -18.20 -11.68
C ALA A 16 -1.61 -16.88 -11.70
N LEU A 17 -1.24 -16.29 -10.56
CA LEU A 17 -0.43 -15.08 -10.45
C LEU A 17 1.07 -15.36 -10.56
N CYS A 18 1.56 -16.39 -9.87
CA CYS A 18 2.99 -16.68 -9.72
C CYS A 18 3.52 -17.68 -10.77
N GLY A 19 2.64 -18.41 -11.45
CA GLY A 19 3.02 -19.50 -12.36
C GLY A 19 3.60 -20.72 -11.63
N VAL A 20 3.42 -20.81 -10.31
CA VAL A 20 3.93 -21.89 -9.47
C VAL A 20 2.78 -22.48 -8.67
N LYS A 21 2.55 -23.78 -8.84
CA LYS A 21 1.55 -24.50 -8.08
C LYS A 21 1.97 -24.62 -6.60
N PRO A 22 1.19 -24.09 -5.65
CA PRO A 22 1.52 -24.25 -4.25
C PRO A 22 1.42 -25.73 -3.81
N PRO A 23 2.31 -26.21 -2.93
CA PRO A 23 2.34 -27.62 -2.52
C PRO A 23 1.05 -28.15 -1.89
N PHE A 24 0.26 -27.27 -1.27
CA PHE A 24 -1.01 -27.66 -0.62
C PHE A 24 -2.16 -27.92 -1.61
N LEU A 25 -2.04 -27.55 -2.89
CA LEU A 25 -3.02 -27.91 -3.94
C LEU A 25 -2.81 -29.33 -4.52
N ASN A 26 -1.76 -30.04 -4.10
CA ASN A 26 -1.45 -31.40 -4.57
C ASN A 26 -2.00 -32.51 -3.66
N ALA A 27 -2.57 -32.19 -2.50
CA ALA A 27 -3.05 -33.20 -1.57
C ALA A 27 -4.46 -33.69 -1.98
N ASN A 28 -4.60 -35.00 -2.21
CA ASN A 28 -5.88 -35.66 -2.40
C ASN A 28 -6.81 -35.37 -1.19
N SER A 29 -7.71 -34.41 -1.38
CA SER A 29 -9.01 -34.14 -0.75
C SER A 29 -9.28 -34.36 0.75
N GLU A 30 -8.36 -34.78 1.61
CA GLU A 30 -8.64 -34.99 3.05
C GLU A 30 -7.71 -34.25 4.00
N SER A 31 -6.64 -33.61 3.49
CA SER A 31 -5.80 -32.73 4.30
C SER A 31 -5.38 -31.48 3.53
N PHE A 32 -6.36 -30.69 3.09
CA PHE A 32 -6.13 -29.29 2.74
C PHE A 32 -5.59 -28.56 3.97
N THR A 33 -4.28 -28.57 4.15
CA THR A 33 -3.60 -27.82 5.18
C THR A 33 -2.63 -26.88 4.49
N ASN A 34 -3.12 -25.70 4.11
CA ASN A 34 -2.28 -24.54 3.85
C ASN A 34 -1.65 -24.11 5.20
N LYS A 35 -0.78 -24.94 5.77
CA LYS A 35 -0.12 -24.68 7.05
C LYS A 35 1.09 -23.81 6.81
N GLY A 36 1.06 -22.60 7.35
CA GLY A 36 2.18 -21.67 7.29
C GLY A 36 1.96 -20.53 6.31
N ILE A 37 3.06 -20.10 5.67
CA ILE A 37 3.12 -18.96 4.77
C ILE A 37 3.91 -19.37 3.54
N TRP A 38 3.31 -19.17 2.38
CA TRP A 38 3.91 -19.41 1.07
C TRP A 38 4.15 -18.08 0.40
N MET A 39 5.28 -17.95 -0.30
CA MET A 39 5.62 -16.74 -1.04
C MET A 39 6.00 -17.08 -2.46
N GLY A 40 5.57 -16.25 -3.41
CA GLY A 40 5.87 -16.38 -4.82
C GLY A 40 6.07 -15.01 -5.45
N LYS A 41 6.88 -14.95 -6.49
CA LYS A 41 7.00 -13.74 -7.32
C LYS A 41 5.90 -13.76 -8.37
N ILE A 42 5.20 -12.64 -8.55
CA ILE A 42 4.25 -12.48 -9.66
C ILE A 42 5.01 -12.55 -10.99
N VAL A 43 4.47 -13.30 -11.96
CA VAL A 43 5.00 -13.35 -13.33
C VAL A 43 5.03 -11.93 -13.93
N ASP A 44 6.16 -11.55 -14.53
CA ASP A 44 6.37 -10.23 -15.18
C ASP A 44 6.23 -9.00 -14.26
N ALA A 45 6.25 -9.19 -12.93
CA ALA A 45 6.25 -8.07 -11.98
C ALA A 45 7.27 -8.29 -10.85
N ASN A 46 7.89 -7.21 -10.38
CA ASN A 46 8.75 -7.24 -9.19
C ASN A 46 7.90 -7.10 -7.91
N VAL A 47 6.93 -8.01 -7.76
CA VAL A 47 5.99 -8.06 -6.65
C VAL A 47 6.05 -9.45 -6.05
N LEU A 48 6.19 -9.52 -4.73
CA LEU A 48 6.05 -10.75 -3.95
C LEU A 48 4.60 -10.86 -3.48
N VAL A 49 3.99 -12.01 -3.75
CA VAL A 49 2.70 -12.41 -3.20
C VAL A 49 2.96 -13.42 -2.10
N MET A 50 2.19 -13.29 -1.05
CA MET A 50 2.26 -14.17 0.10
C MET A 50 0.87 -14.72 0.38
N GLU A 51 0.76 -16.04 0.37
CA GLU A 51 -0.42 -16.74 0.82
C GLU A 51 -0.16 -17.26 2.23
N ALA A 52 -0.83 -16.66 3.19
CA ALA A 52 -0.72 -17.02 4.59
C ALA A 52 -2.00 -17.69 5.06
N GLU A 53 -1.86 -18.72 5.91
CA GLU A 53 -2.98 -19.24 6.69
C GLU A 53 -3.45 -18.16 7.68
N VAL A 54 -4.34 -17.29 7.22
CA VAL A 54 -4.95 -16.26 8.06
C VAL A 54 -6.37 -16.69 8.42
N LEU A 55 -6.78 -16.31 9.62
CA LEU A 55 -7.95 -16.75 10.38
C LEU A 55 -9.23 -16.89 9.53
N TYR A 56 -9.48 -18.08 8.99
CA TYR A 56 -10.84 -18.51 8.72
C TYR A 56 -11.41 -19.12 10.01
N TRP A 57 -12.36 -18.37 10.60
CA TRP A 57 -13.26 -18.74 11.69
C TRP A 57 -12.65 -19.02 13.09
N TRP A 58 -13.07 -18.24 14.09
CA TRP A 58 -12.78 -18.40 15.52
C TRP A 58 -13.58 -19.58 16.13
N SER A 59 -13.32 -20.84 15.74
CA SER A 59 -13.89 -21.98 16.51
C SER A 59 -12.91 -23.03 16.95
N SER A 60 -11.68 -23.04 16.44
CA SER A 60 -10.71 -24.04 16.86
C SER A 60 -9.59 -23.40 17.66
N PHE A 61 -9.73 -23.43 18.99
CA PHE A 61 -8.71 -23.02 19.95
C PHE A 61 -7.38 -23.78 19.81
N LYS A 62 -7.35 -24.91 19.09
CA LYS A 62 -6.16 -25.78 18.99
C LYS A 62 -4.98 -25.19 18.21
N ASN A 63 -5.18 -24.21 17.32
CA ASN A 63 -4.09 -23.63 16.48
C ASN A 63 -4.05 -22.10 16.47
N LEU A 64 -4.72 -21.44 17.42
CA LEU A 64 -4.88 -19.98 17.43
C LEU A 64 -3.53 -19.23 17.46
N SER A 65 -2.53 -19.76 18.16
CA SER A 65 -1.20 -19.15 18.26
C SER A 65 -0.45 -19.13 16.92
N HIS A 66 -0.52 -20.20 16.12
CA HIS A 66 0.14 -20.25 14.82
C HIS A 66 -0.50 -19.30 13.81
N ARG A 67 -1.83 -19.27 13.73
CA ARG A 67 -2.57 -18.36 12.84
C ARG A 67 -2.36 -16.90 13.23
N THR A 68 -2.32 -16.63 14.53
CA THR A 68 -2.02 -15.29 15.05
C THR A 68 -0.63 -14.83 14.64
N ARG A 69 0.38 -15.70 14.75
CA ARG A 69 1.74 -15.38 14.32
C ARG A 69 1.83 -15.18 12.80
N ASN A 70 1.11 -15.97 12.01
CA ASN A 70 1.10 -15.81 10.55
C ASN A 70 0.47 -14.48 10.15
N ALA A 71 -0.64 -14.11 10.77
CA ALA A 71 -1.30 -12.83 10.54
C ALA A 71 -0.42 -11.64 10.98
N ALA A 72 0.21 -11.72 12.15
CA ALA A 72 1.18 -10.73 12.61
C ALA A 72 2.35 -10.58 11.63
N PHE A 73 2.88 -11.69 11.13
CA PHE A 73 3.96 -11.69 10.15
C PHE A 73 3.49 -11.07 8.82
N ALA A 74 2.27 -11.39 8.39
CA ALA A 74 1.67 -10.79 7.21
C ALA A 74 1.51 -9.28 7.36
N VAL A 75 1.05 -8.84 8.53
CA VAL A 75 0.92 -7.42 8.85
C VAL A 75 2.27 -6.72 8.86
N ALA A 76 3.29 -7.34 9.46
CA ALA A 76 4.63 -6.76 9.50
C ALA A 76 5.23 -6.60 8.09
N THR A 77 4.92 -7.50 7.14
CA THR A 77 5.63 -7.55 5.85
C THR A 77 4.87 -6.99 4.66
N ALA A 78 3.54 -7.12 4.63
CA ALA A 78 2.74 -6.76 3.45
C ALA A 78 2.31 -5.28 3.47
N GLY A 79 2.40 -4.60 2.32
CA GLY A 79 1.79 -3.28 2.12
C GLY A 79 0.36 -3.33 1.59
N VAL A 80 -0.05 -4.47 1.02
CA VAL A 80 -1.38 -4.70 0.45
C VAL A 80 -1.92 -6.03 0.97
N PHE A 81 -3.10 -6.01 1.58
CA PHE A 81 -3.83 -7.18 2.03
C PHE A 81 -4.91 -7.51 1.02
N VAL A 82 -4.80 -8.66 0.38
CA VAL A 82 -5.86 -9.18 -0.50
C VAL A 82 -6.83 -9.99 0.35
N ILE A 83 -8.05 -9.49 0.48
CA ILE A 83 -9.10 -10.10 1.31
C ILE A 83 -10.17 -10.67 0.39
N SER A 84 -10.23 -11.99 0.28
CA SER A 84 -11.30 -12.63 -0.49
C SER A 84 -12.55 -12.76 0.36
N VAL A 85 -13.68 -12.31 -0.19
CA VAL A 85 -15.01 -12.39 0.44
C VAL A 85 -15.98 -12.99 -0.57
N LEU A 86 -16.82 -13.93 -0.16
CA LEU A 86 -17.92 -14.40 -1.01
C LEU A 86 -19.02 -13.35 -1.03
N GLU A 87 -19.67 -13.16 -2.18
CA GLU A 87 -20.81 -12.23 -2.28
C GLU A 87 -21.88 -12.51 -1.21
N ASN A 88 -22.26 -13.78 -1.03
CA ASN A 88 -23.24 -14.17 -0.02
C ASN A 88 -22.82 -13.89 1.43
N ASP A 89 -21.52 -13.93 1.72
CA ASP A 89 -21.00 -13.69 3.08
C ASP A 89 -21.11 -12.22 3.50
N ILE A 90 -21.21 -11.30 2.53
CA ILE A 90 -21.38 -9.87 2.79
C ILE A 90 -22.71 -9.62 3.53
N ASP A 91 -23.76 -10.40 3.26
CA ASP A 91 -25.02 -10.29 3.98
C ASP A 91 -25.13 -11.27 5.14
N CYS A 92 -24.80 -12.54 4.90
CA CYS A 92 -25.09 -13.62 5.84
C CYS A 92 -24.03 -13.79 6.93
N SER A 93 -22.79 -13.36 6.66
CA SER A 93 -21.62 -13.63 7.48
C SER A 93 -20.87 -12.34 7.86
N ARG A 94 -21.55 -11.20 7.85
CA ARG A 94 -21.01 -9.87 8.15
C ARG A 94 -20.15 -9.82 9.41
N SER A 95 -20.59 -10.45 10.50
CA SER A 95 -19.84 -10.49 11.76
C SER A 95 -18.48 -11.16 11.64
N HIS A 96 -18.33 -12.17 10.78
CA HIS A 96 -17.05 -12.85 10.55
C HIS A 96 -16.06 -11.93 9.84
N ILE A 97 -16.53 -11.18 8.83
CA ILE A 97 -15.73 -10.20 8.11
C ILE A 97 -15.27 -9.10 9.08
N ILE A 98 -16.19 -8.56 9.88
CA ILE A 98 -15.90 -7.52 10.89
C ILE A 98 -14.88 -8.03 11.91
N ASN A 99 -15.06 -9.21 12.48
CA ASN A 99 -14.15 -9.76 13.49
C ASN A 99 -12.75 -10.02 12.92
N MET A 100 -12.66 -10.51 11.67
CA MET A 100 -11.37 -10.67 10.99
C MET A 100 -10.68 -9.31 10.76
N LEU A 101 -11.43 -8.29 10.33
CA LEU A 101 -10.91 -6.93 10.14
C LEU A 101 -10.46 -6.31 11.47
N GLN A 102 -11.24 -6.45 12.54
CA GLN A 102 -10.86 -6.01 13.89
C GLN A 102 -9.54 -6.63 14.33
N TYR A 103 -9.38 -7.94 14.09
CA TYR A 103 -8.14 -8.63 14.40
C TYR A 103 -6.96 -8.07 13.57
N LEU A 104 -7.15 -7.87 12.27
CA LEU A 104 -6.14 -7.28 11.39
C LEU A 104 -5.73 -5.88 11.85
N PHE A 105 -6.70 -5.04 12.20
CA PHE A 105 -6.49 -3.68 12.70
C PHE A 105 -5.74 -3.67 14.03
N ASN A 106 -6.14 -4.53 14.98
CA ASN A 106 -5.42 -4.71 16.24
C ASN A 106 -3.95 -5.08 15.98
N GLN A 107 -3.69 -6.06 15.11
CA GLN A 107 -2.32 -6.43 14.75
C GLN A 107 -1.56 -5.28 14.08
N HIS A 108 -2.19 -4.53 13.18
CA HIS A 108 -1.57 -3.38 12.53
C HIS A 108 -1.17 -2.31 13.54
N LEU A 109 -2.07 -1.93 14.44
CA LEU A 109 -1.79 -0.94 15.48
C LEU A 109 -0.71 -1.42 16.45
N MET A 110 -0.71 -2.69 16.82
CA MET A 110 0.31 -3.25 17.72
C MET A 110 1.69 -3.38 17.08
N ILE A 111 1.76 -3.69 15.80
CA ILE A 111 3.04 -3.97 15.12
C ILE A 111 3.63 -2.70 14.51
N LEU A 112 2.79 -1.91 13.86
CA LEU A 112 3.20 -0.77 13.04
C LEU A 112 2.83 0.57 13.71
N GLY A 113 1.92 0.57 14.69
CA GLY A 113 1.44 1.81 15.30
C GLY A 113 0.80 2.73 14.26
N LYS A 114 1.07 4.04 14.36
CA LYS A 114 0.72 5.06 13.36
C LYS A 114 1.62 5.07 12.12
N TRP A 115 2.60 4.18 12.09
CA TRP A 115 3.62 4.14 11.06
C TRP A 115 3.16 3.17 9.99
N HIS A 116 3.34 3.56 8.73
CA HIS A 116 2.85 2.85 7.54
C HIS A 116 1.34 2.89 7.35
N LYS A 117 0.95 3.09 6.08
CA LYS A 117 -0.40 2.88 5.61
C LYS A 117 -0.45 1.54 4.87
N SER A 118 -1.59 0.87 4.83
CA SER A 118 -1.77 -0.38 4.08
C SER A 118 -3.02 -0.32 3.19
N LEU A 119 -3.03 -1.07 2.10
CA LEU A 119 -4.23 -1.21 1.26
C LEU A 119 -5.01 -2.48 1.64
N LEU A 120 -6.31 -2.35 1.88
CA LEU A 120 -7.25 -3.47 1.90
C LEU A 120 -7.85 -3.61 0.50
N LEU A 121 -7.42 -4.63 -0.24
CA LEU A 121 -7.97 -4.98 -1.55
C LEU A 121 -8.96 -6.13 -1.39
N PHE A 122 -10.25 -5.80 -1.40
CA PHE A 122 -11.32 -6.79 -1.33
C PHE A 122 -11.51 -7.44 -2.70
N VAL A 123 -11.46 -8.77 -2.74
CA VAL A 123 -11.80 -9.59 -3.90
C VAL A 123 -13.14 -10.26 -3.63
N VAL A 124 -14.20 -9.76 -4.29
CA VAL A 124 -15.54 -10.36 -4.19
C VAL A 124 -15.59 -11.58 -5.09
N VAL A 125 -15.56 -12.76 -4.50
CA VAL A 125 -15.61 -14.06 -5.15
C VAL A 125 -17.07 -14.47 -5.36
N ASP A 126 -17.30 -15.24 -6.42
CA ASP A 126 -18.62 -15.75 -6.83
C ASP A 126 -19.64 -14.66 -7.11
N TYR A 127 -19.19 -13.52 -7.64
CA TYR A 127 -20.11 -12.45 -8.01
C TYR A 127 -21.09 -12.95 -9.09
N THR A 128 -22.40 -12.99 -8.77
CA THR A 128 -23.47 -13.48 -9.67
C THR A 128 -24.04 -12.39 -10.57
N GLY A 129 -23.85 -11.12 -10.18
CA GLY A 129 -24.41 -9.98 -10.91
C GLY A 129 -25.81 -9.57 -10.46
N ASP A 130 -26.40 -10.26 -9.48
CA ASP A 130 -27.74 -9.94 -8.98
C ASP A 130 -27.79 -8.62 -8.20
N LYS A 131 -26.66 -8.25 -7.57
CA LYS A 131 -26.48 -6.99 -6.85
C LYS A 131 -25.59 -6.02 -7.62
N TYR A 132 -25.89 -4.73 -7.54
CA TYR A 132 -25.00 -3.70 -8.04
C TYR A 132 -23.69 -3.72 -7.24
N LEU A 133 -22.55 -3.59 -7.94
CA LEU A 133 -21.24 -3.60 -7.31
C LEU A 133 -21.10 -2.46 -6.28
N GLU A 134 -21.73 -1.33 -6.56
CA GLU A 134 -21.77 -0.16 -5.68
C GLU A 134 -22.35 -0.51 -4.30
N ASP A 135 -23.41 -1.33 -4.25
CA ASP A 135 -24.05 -1.74 -3.00
C ASP A 135 -23.15 -2.67 -2.19
N LEU A 136 -22.49 -3.62 -2.87
CA LEU A 136 -21.51 -4.52 -2.23
C LEU A 136 -20.32 -3.74 -1.66
N TYR A 137 -19.81 -2.78 -2.42
CA TYR A 137 -18.70 -1.93 -2.00
C TYR A 137 -19.09 -1.02 -0.84
N PHE A 138 -20.33 -0.50 -0.85
CA PHE A 138 -20.86 0.27 0.27
C PHE A 138 -20.95 -0.58 1.53
N ALA A 139 -21.52 -1.79 1.43
CA ALA A 139 -21.64 -2.71 2.55
C ALA A 139 -20.27 -3.09 3.15
N LEU A 140 -19.28 -3.40 2.31
CA LEU A 140 -17.92 -3.70 2.77
C LEU A 140 -17.23 -2.50 3.42
N ARG A 141 -17.38 -1.29 2.87
CA ARG A 141 -16.85 -0.06 3.51
C ARG A 141 -17.48 0.19 4.87
N ASP A 142 -18.77 -0.07 5.00
CA ASP A 142 -19.50 0.03 6.26
C ASP A 142 -18.97 -0.97 7.29
N MET A 143 -18.74 -2.23 6.90
CA MET A 143 -18.08 -3.23 7.76
C MET A 143 -16.68 -2.83 8.19
N VAL A 144 -15.89 -2.23 7.28
CA VAL A 144 -14.54 -1.73 7.60
C VAL A 144 -14.61 -0.64 8.67
N ARG A 145 -15.55 0.30 8.56
CA ARG A 145 -15.76 1.36 9.56
C ARG A 145 -16.21 0.76 10.90
N GLU A 146 -17.21 -0.13 10.88
CA GLU A 146 -17.69 -0.81 12.08
C GLU A 146 -16.57 -1.61 12.76
N ALA A 147 -15.74 -2.31 11.99
CA ALA A 147 -14.58 -3.02 12.52
C ALA A 147 -13.57 -2.06 13.16
N TRP A 148 -13.30 -0.91 12.53
CA TRP A 148 -12.41 0.10 13.07
C TRP A 148 -12.91 0.69 14.39
N ASP A 149 -14.21 1.00 14.48
CA ASP A 149 -14.80 1.62 15.66
C ASP A 149 -14.77 0.68 16.88
N ASN A 150 -14.94 -0.62 16.63
CA ASN A 150 -14.91 -1.66 17.65
C ASN A 150 -13.50 -2.04 18.15
N VAL A 151 -12.43 -1.61 17.46
CA VAL A 151 -11.06 -1.87 17.86
C VAL A 151 -10.66 -1.01 19.07
N SER A 152 -10.12 -1.66 20.10
CA SER A 152 -9.54 -1.00 21.26
C SER A 152 -8.21 -0.34 20.90
N LYS A 153 -8.25 0.99 20.72
CA LYS A 153 -7.07 1.80 20.35
C LYS A 153 -6.29 2.21 21.60
N PRO A 154 -4.94 2.16 21.58
CA PRO A 154 -4.09 2.80 22.57
C PRO A 154 -4.41 4.30 22.74
N ASP A 155 -4.12 4.88 23.90
CA ASP A 155 -4.48 6.27 24.23
C ASP A 155 -3.96 7.29 23.21
N ASP A 156 -2.77 7.06 22.66
CA ASP A 156 -2.12 7.93 21.67
C ASP A 156 -2.72 7.81 20.25
N LEU A 157 -3.61 6.84 20.01
CA LEU A 157 -4.24 6.57 18.71
C LEU A 157 -5.78 6.70 18.73
N LYS A 158 -6.37 7.16 19.85
CA LYS A 158 -7.83 7.24 20.01
C LYS A 158 -8.51 8.20 19.03
N GLU A 159 -7.85 9.28 18.66
CA GLU A 159 -8.40 10.31 17.76
C GLU A 159 -8.11 10.03 16.27
N CYS A 160 -7.40 8.94 15.94
CA CYS A 160 -7.03 8.66 14.57
C CYS A 160 -8.18 8.00 13.78
N PHE A 161 -8.26 8.36 12.50
CA PHE A 161 -9.27 7.83 11.58
C PHE A 161 -8.74 6.59 10.86
N MET A 162 -9.64 5.72 10.41
CA MET A 162 -9.28 4.53 9.62
C MET A 162 -8.46 4.89 8.38
N ASP A 163 -8.82 5.99 7.71
CA ASP A 163 -8.15 6.48 6.51
C ASP A 163 -6.70 6.94 6.77
N ASP A 164 -6.27 7.09 8.02
CA ASP A 164 -4.86 7.37 8.35
C ASP A 164 -3.97 6.12 8.20
N PHE A 165 -4.56 4.92 8.31
CA PHE A 165 -3.84 3.63 8.34
C PHE A 165 -4.20 2.73 7.17
N PHE A 166 -5.41 2.84 6.62
CA PHE A 166 -5.90 1.97 5.58
C PHE A 166 -6.47 2.75 4.42
N ASP A 167 -6.13 2.33 3.20
CA ASP A 167 -6.94 2.60 2.03
C ASP A 167 -7.77 1.36 1.70
N CYS A 168 -8.92 1.54 1.06
CA CYS A 168 -9.78 0.45 0.61
C CYS A 168 -9.99 0.50 -0.89
N ASP A 169 -9.84 -0.65 -1.54
CA ASP A 169 -10.12 -0.83 -2.96
C ASP A 169 -10.77 -2.20 -3.20
N PHE A 170 -11.46 -2.33 -4.34
CA PHE A 170 -12.32 -3.47 -4.63
C PHE A 170 -12.03 -4.05 -6.00
N PHE A 171 -12.16 -5.36 -6.10
CA PHE A 171 -12.07 -6.12 -7.34
C PHE A 171 -13.07 -7.27 -7.29
N ASN A 172 -13.75 -7.52 -8.40
CA ASN A 172 -14.72 -8.59 -8.48
C ASN A 172 -14.14 -9.78 -9.25
N PHE A 173 -14.35 -10.97 -8.72
CA PHE A 173 -14.03 -12.27 -9.32
C PHE A 173 -15.36 -12.99 -9.63
N PRO A 174 -15.86 -12.92 -10.88
CA PRO A 174 -17.14 -13.52 -11.26
C PRO A 174 -17.17 -15.03 -11.06
N ALA A 175 -18.33 -15.59 -10.71
CA ALA A 175 -18.51 -17.04 -10.50
C ALA A 175 -18.13 -17.89 -11.73
N GLU A 176 -18.32 -17.37 -12.95
CA GLU A 176 -17.91 -18.06 -14.19
C GLU A 176 -16.38 -18.15 -14.36
N SER A 177 -15.60 -17.44 -13.53
CA SER A 177 -14.13 -17.33 -13.65
C SER A 177 -13.37 -18.56 -13.16
N VAL A 178 -14.07 -19.61 -12.72
CA VAL A 178 -13.49 -20.89 -12.33
C VAL A 178 -12.95 -21.68 -13.54
N ALA A 179 -13.40 -21.37 -14.77
CA ALA A 179 -12.81 -21.94 -15.97
C ALA A 179 -11.35 -21.47 -16.17
N PRO A 180 -10.41 -22.35 -16.57
CA PRO A 180 -8.98 -22.02 -16.66
C PRO A 180 -8.66 -20.76 -17.47
N ASP A 181 -9.33 -20.57 -18.63
CA ASP A 181 -9.11 -19.41 -19.51
C ASP A 181 -9.54 -18.09 -18.85
N ARG A 182 -10.61 -18.13 -18.05
CA ARG A 182 -11.15 -16.96 -17.36
C ARG A 182 -10.34 -16.62 -16.11
N LEU A 183 -9.87 -17.63 -15.37
CA LEU A 183 -8.93 -17.43 -14.27
C LEU A 183 -7.63 -16.79 -14.77
N SER A 184 -7.08 -17.26 -15.89
CA SER A 184 -5.88 -16.67 -16.50
C SER A 184 -6.12 -15.20 -16.86
N THR A 185 -7.27 -14.89 -17.45
CA THR A 185 -7.68 -13.52 -17.78
C THR A 185 -7.80 -12.65 -16.52
N PHE A 186 -8.42 -13.17 -15.47
CA PHE A 186 -8.55 -12.47 -14.19
C PHE A 186 -7.18 -12.22 -13.54
N ALA A 187 -6.33 -13.24 -13.49
CA ALA A 187 -4.98 -13.11 -12.97
C ALA A 187 -4.18 -12.07 -13.77
N ALA A 188 -4.30 -12.06 -15.10
CA ALA A 188 -3.69 -11.02 -15.95
C ALA A 188 -4.22 -9.61 -15.62
N GLY A 189 -5.53 -9.47 -15.40
CA GLY A 189 -6.14 -8.21 -14.95
C GLY A 189 -5.60 -7.75 -13.59
N LEU A 190 -5.49 -8.67 -12.61
CA LEU A 190 -4.93 -8.38 -11.30
C LEU A 190 -3.44 -8.02 -11.39
N ARG A 191 -2.66 -8.73 -12.22
CA ARG A 191 -1.25 -8.38 -12.51
C ARG A 191 -1.13 -6.98 -13.09
N ALA A 192 -1.93 -6.64 -14.09
CA ALA A 192 -1.93 -5.30 -14.69
C ALA A 192 -2.30 -4.23 -13.65
N ARG A 193 -3.25 -4.53 -12.76
CA ARG A 193 -3.62 -3.64 -11.65
C ARG A 193 -2.48 -3.49 -10.64
N CYS A 194 -1.79 -4.58 -10.30
CA CYS A 194 -0.58 -4.58 -9.47
C CYS A 194 0.58 -3.79 -10.13
N SER A 195 0.69 -3.81 -11.46
CA SER A 195 1.66 -2.97 -12.18
C SER A 195 1.24 -1.50 -12.26
N SER A 196 -0.03 -1.19 -11.99
CA SER A 196 -0.52 0.18 -11.99
C SER A 196 -0.08 0.94 -10.73
N LYS A 197 0.20 2.25 -10.87
CA LYS A 197 0.54 3.17 -9.76
C LYS A 197 -0.59 3.31 -8.72
N ARG A 198 -1.75 2.65 -8.90
CA ARG A 198 -2.92 2.74 -8.00
C ARG A 198 -2.87 1.77 -6.83
N VAL A 199 -2.34 0.56 -7.03
CA VAL A 199 -2.35 -0.51 -6.00
C VAL A 199 -1.17 -0.40 -5.04
N PHE A 200 0.03 -0.11 -5.55
CA PHE A 200 1.22 0.08 -4.71
C PHE A 200 1.59 1.55 -4.64
N LYS A 201 0.99 2.25 -3.67
CA LYS A 201 1.39 3.62 -3.34
C LYS A 201 2.66 3.61 -2.48
N PRO A 202 3.51 4.65 -2.59
CA PRO A 202 4.74 4.70 -1.80
C PRO A 202 4.54 4.66 -0.28
N CYS A 203 3.40 5.18 0.21
CA CYS A 203 3.02 5.12 1.63
C CYS A 203 2.73 3.70 2.16
N TYR A 204 2.65 2.69 1.29
CA TYR A 204 2.50 1.29 1.68
C TYR A 204 3.82 0.53 1.75
N TRP A 205 4.93 1.12 1.29
CA TRP A 205 6.17 0.38 1.12
C TRP A 205 6.86 0.15 2.47
N LYS A 206 7.22 -1.11 2.72
CA LYS A 206 8.04 -1.53 3.86
C LYS A 206 9.41 -1.92 3.32
N LEU A 207 10.20 -0.90 3.00
CA LEU A 207 11.38 -1.06 2.14
C LEU A 207 12.55 -1.68 2.90
N VAL A 208 12.96 -2.85 2.44
CA VAL A 208 14.19 -3.51 2.88
C VAL A 208 15.02 -3.78 1.64
N SER A 209 16.34 -3.60 1.72
CA SER A 209 17.21 -3.95 0.59
C SER A 209 17.05 -5.45 0.29
N VAL A 210 17.20 -5.83 -0.99
CA VAL A 210 17.02 -7.23 -1.41
C VAL A 210 17.96 -8.17 -0.64
N GLU A 211 19.18 -7.71 -0.35
CA GLU A 211 20.18 -8.45 0.44
C GLU A 211 19.73 -8.66 1.89
N GLN A 212 19.00 -7.70 2.46
CA GLN A 212 18.50 -7.76 3.84
C GLN A 212 17.11 -8.35 3.97
N LEU A 213 16.41 -8.64 2.86
CA LEU A 213 15.04 -9.15 2.86
C LEU A 213 14.90 -10.44 3.69
N ILE A 214 15.76 -11.42 3.44
CA ILE A 214 15.73 -12.71 4.15
C ILE A 214 16.13 -12.58 5.63
N PRO A 215 17.26 -11.92 5.98
CA PRO A 215 17.58 -11.62 7.38
C PRO A 215 16.46 -10.91 8.13
N HIS A 216 15.85 -9.90 7.50
CA HIS A 216 14.76 -9.13 8.07
C HIS A 216 13.52 -10.00 8.33
N MET A 217 13.06 -10.77 7.33
CA MET A 217 11.94 -11.69 7.51
C MET A 217 12.21 -12.73 8.61
N LYS A 218 13.43 -13.27 8.71
CA LYS A 218 13.81 -14.18 9.80
C LYS A 218 13.70 -13.49 11.16
N ALA A 219 14.23 -12.27 11.29
CA ALA A 219 14.16 -11.50 12.52
C ALA A 219 12.70 -11.25 12.95
N LEU A 220 11.83 -10.83 12.03
CA LEU A 220 10.40 -10.64 12.31
C LEU A 220 9.74 -11.92 12.82
N ARG A 221 9.94 -13.02 12.11
CA ARG A 221 9.39 -14.33 12.49
C ARG A 221 9.85 -14.74 13.88
N ASP A 222 11.13 -14.57 14.18
CA ASP A 222 11.71 -14.98 15.45
C ASP A 222 11.20 -14.11 16.61
N THR A 223 11.05 -12.80 16.40
CA THR A 223 10.44 -11.88 17.38
C THR A 223 8.97 -12.23 17.62
N ILE A 224 8.17 -12.40 16.56
CA ILE A 224 6.76 -12.78 16.65
C ILE A 224 6.60 -14.16 17.33
N GLY A 225 7.53 -15.08 17.08
CA GLY A 225 7.54 -16.41 17.67
C GLY A 225 7.83 -16.44 19.17
N LYS A 226 8.77 -15.61 19.64
CA LYS A 226 9.20 -15.56 21.05
C LYS A 226 8.12 -15.03 22.00
N ASN A 227 7.31 -14.08 21.54
CA ASN A 227 6.51 -13.28 22.47
C ASN A 227 5.20 -13.94 22.93
N ASN A 228 4.75 -15.07 22.36
CA ASN A 228 3.59 -15.89 22.80
C ASN A 228 2.28 -15.14 23.19
N GLN A 229 2.21 -13.83 23.00
CA GLN A 229 1.14 -12.92 23.41
C GLN A 229 0.89 -11.93 22.27
N PRO A 230 -0.36 -11.48 22.08
CA PRO A 230 -0.75 -10.57 21.02
C PRO A 230 -0.30 -9.11 21.25
N ALA A 231 0.64 -8.86 22.17
CA ALA A 231 1.05 -7.54 22.63
C ALA A 231 2.58 -7.39 22.62
N CYS A 232 3.19 -7.62 21.46
CA CYS A 232 4.55 -7.13 21.26
C CYS A 232 4.48 -5.60 21.11
N ARG A 233 5.44 -4.87 21.68
CA ARG A 233 5.53 -3.43 21.44
C ARG A 233 5.99 -3.19 19.99
N PRO A 234 5.48 -2.14 19.30
CA PRO A 234 5.95 -1.79 17.96
C PRO A 234 7.47 -1.69 17.86
N GLU A 235 8.10 -1.19 18.93
CA GLU A 235 9.55 -1.02 19.08
C GLU A 235 10.34 -2.34 19.04
N ASP A 236 9.72 -3.45 19.46
CA ASP A 236 10.36 -4.78 19.51
C ASP A 236 10.24 -5.55 18.19
N ILE A 237 9.10 -5.41 17.48
CA ILE A 237 8.86 -6.12 16.20
C ILE A 237 9.48 -5.37 15.02
N TRP A 238 9.38 -4.05 15.01
CA TRP A 238 9.69 -3.26 13.83
C TRP A 238 10.57 -2.06 14.21
N PRO A 239 11.88 -2.26 14.43
CA PRO A 239 12.79 -1.19 14.84
C PRO A 239 13.11 -0.21 13.70
N CYS A 240 12.31 -0.12 12.64
CA CYS A 240 12.64 0.65 11.44
C CYS A 240 12.83 2.15 11.70
N ARG A 241 12.25 2.71 12.77
CA ARG A 241 12.55 4.09 13.21
C ARG A 241 14.00 4.25 13.66
N ASN A 242 14.61 3.19 14.22
CA ASN A 242 15.99 3.17 14.67
C ASN A 242 16.93 2.51 13.64
N ASN A 243 16.39 2.01 12.53
CA ASN A 243 17.18 1.46 11.43
C ASN A 243 17.40 2.55 10.39
N SER A 244 18.58 3.19 10.47
CA SER A 244 19.01 4.23 9.52
C SER A 244 18.92 3.73 8.08
N ASP A 245 19.31 2.48 7.81
CA ASP A 245 19.35 1.94 6.46
C ASP A 245 17.95 1.81 5.85
N HIS A 246 16.95 1.41 6.64
CA HIS A 246 15.55 1.41 6.19
C HIS A 246 15.08 2.84 5.91
N THR A 247 15.35 3.77 6.83
CA THR A 247 14.88 5.17 6.70
C THR A 247 15.51 5.85 5.49
N ASP A 248 16.82 5.68 5.30
CA ASP A 248 17.57 6.23 4.16
C ASP A 248 17.14 5.58 2.84
N CYS A 249 16.94 4.26 2.82
CA CYS A 249 16.42 3.55 1.64
C CYS A 249 15.01 4.05 1.30
N PHE A 250 14.16 4.16 2.31
CA PHE A 250 12.78 4.63 2.15
C PHE A 250 12.74 6.04 1.58
N TYR A 251 13.51 6.96 2.18
CA TYR A 251 13.66 8.32 1.68
C TYR A 251 14.16 8.34 0.23
N ASN A 252 15.26 7.65 -0.07
CA ASN A 252 15.87 7.66 -1.40
C ASN A 252 14.93 7.15 -2.49
N VAL A 253 14.23 6.04 -2.25
CA VAL A 253 13.29 5.47 -3.22
C VAL A 253 12.08 6.39 -3.42
N ASN A 254 11.56 6.99 -2.35
CA ASN A 254 10.46 7.96 -2.44
C ASN A 254 10.87 9.24 -3.18
N ALA A 255 12.02 9.83 -2.82
CA ALA A 255 12.56 11.00 -3.49
C ALA A 255 12.73 10.73 -5.00
N ASN A 256 13.28 9.57 -5.38
CA ASN A 256 13.35 9.15 -6.78
C ASN A 256 11.96 9.05 -7.43
N HIS A 257 10.99 8.42 -6.77
CA HIS A 257 9.63 8.25 -7.29
C HIS A 257 8.97 9.59 -7.63
N PHE A 258 8.93 10.51 -6.67
CA PHE A 258 8.28 11.81 -6.83
C PHE A 258 9.08 12.74 -7.77
N CYS A 259 10.42 12.70 -7.77
CA CYS A 259 11.23 13.41 -8.77
C CYS A 259 10.96 12.90 -10.20
N ASN A 260 10.77 11.59 -10.37
CA ASN A 260 10.45 11.02 -11.68
C ASN A 260 9.06 11.46 -12.16
N LYS A 261 8.05 11.47 -11.29
CA LYS A 261 6.71 12.02 -11.60
C LYS A 261 6.76 13.51 -11.96
N PHE A 262 7.53 14.28 -11.20
CA PHE A 262 7.81 15.67 -11.51
C PHE A 262 8.44 15.80 -12.91
N SER A 263 9.48 15.02 -13.22
CA SER A 263 10.13 14.99 -14.52
C SER A 263 9.17 14.66 -15.67
N GLU A 264 8.32 13.64 -15.50
CA GLU A 264 7.28 13.26 -16.47
C GLU A 264 6.31 14.41 -16.73
N SER A 265 5.85 15.07 -15.66
CA SER A 265 4.93 16.22 -15.75
C SER A 265 5.56 17.39 -16.48
N VAL A 266 6.82 17.74 -16.15
CA VAL A 266 7.55 18.82 -16.82
C VAL A 266 7.80 18.49 -18.30
N LYS A 267 8.17 17.24 -18.65
CA LYS A 267 8.33 16.81 -20.05
C LYS A 267 7.02 16.93 -20.83
N TRP A 268 5.89 16.59 -20.24
CA TRP A 268 4.59 16.75 -20.88
C TRP A 268 4.25 18.23 -21.09
N LEU A 269 4.49 19.07 -20.08
CA LEU A 269 4.34 20.52 -20.20
C LEU A 269 5.19 21.07 -21.35
N GLN A 270 6.45 20.66 -21.47
CA GLN A 270 7.33 21.09 -22.57
C GLN A 270 6.81 20.71 -23.96
N LYS A 271 6.21 19.52 -24.12
CA LYS A 271 5.62 19.09 -25.40
C LYS A 271 4.36 19.90 -25.77
N SER A 272 3.67 20.45 -24.78
CA SER A 272 2.43 21.22 -24.98
C SER A 272 2.64 22.68 -25.36
N ILE A 273 3.89 23.13 -25.52
CA ILE A 273 4.25 24.53 -25.74
C ILE A 273 4.60 24.77 -27.20
N GLY A 274 3.97 25.77 -27.81
CA GLY A 274 4.36 26.31 -29.12
C GLY A 274 5.72 27.04 -29.03
N LYS A 275 6.46 27.11 -30.15
CA LYS A 275 7.82 27.68 -30.20
C LYS A 275 7.95 29.15 -29.77
N GLU A 276 6.86 29.87 -29.59
CA GLU A 276 6.89 31.28 -29.22
C GLU A 276 6.41 31.45 -27.79
N GLU A 277 7.34 31.97 -26.99
CA GLU A 277 7.17 32.53 -25.65
C GLU A 277 7.16 31.53 -24.47
N VAL A 278 8.37 31.33 -23.92
CA VAL A 278 8.60 30.78 -22.58
C VAL A 278 8.10 31.82 -21.56
N CYS A 279 6.78 31.89 -21.35
CA CYS A 279 6.17 32.86 -20.45
C CYS A 279 6.25 32.44 -18.97
N GLU A 280 6.09 33.41 -18.07
CA GLU A 280 5.85 33.22 -16.63
C GLU A 280 4.78 32.16 -16.30
N ARG A 281 3.79 31.97 -17.18
CA ARG A 281 2.77 30.91 -17.05
C ARG A 281 3.35 29.50 -17.03
N LEU A 282 4.40 29.24 -17.83
CA LEU A 282 5.08 27.95 -17.80
C LEU A 282 5.81 27.75 -16.46
N ALA A 283 6.48 28.81 -15.99
CA ALA A 283 7.16 28.81 -14.69
C ALA A 283 6.19 28.45 -13.56
N ALA A 284 5.00 29.08 -13.56
CA ALA A 284 3.95 28.84 -12.58
C ALA A 284 3.41 27.39 -12.64
N ARG A 285 3.23 26.83 -13.86
CA ARG A 285 2.78 25.44 -14.02
C ARG A 285 3.81 24.44 -13.51
N ILE A 286 5.10 24.65 -13.79
CA ILE A 286 6.17 23.78 -13.29
C ILE A 286 6.27 23.89 -11.76
N LEU A 287 6.15 25.10 -11.21
CA LEU A 287 6.13 25.34 -9.78
C LEU A 287 4.95 24.62 -9.11
N GLY A 288 3.76 24.66 -9.74
CA GLY A 288 2.59 23.90 -9.31
C GLY A 288 2.83 22.38 -9.31
N CYS A 289 3.45 21.84 -10.37
CA CYS A 289 3.85 20.43 -10.41
C CYS A 289 4.77 20.08 -9.24
N TYR A 290 5.78 20.90 -8.95
CA TYR A 290 6.65 20.65 -7.81
C TYR A 290 5.90 20.69 -6.47
N HIS A 291 5.06 21.71 -6.23
CA HIS A 291 4.35 21.80 -4.96
C HIS A 291 3.46 20.58 -4.74
N ASN A 292 2.79 20.10 -5.80
CA ASN A 292 2.00 18.86 -5.73
C ASN A 292 2.86 17.65 -5.35
N GLU A 293 4.00 17.45 -6.01
CA GLU A 293 4.88 16.31 -5.71
C GLU A 293 5.58 16.43 -4.35
N MET A 294 5.93 17.65 -3.92
CA MET A 294 6.49 17.91 -2.59
C MET A 294 5.47 17.61 -1.49
N SER A 295 4.22 18.09 -1.62
CA SER A 295 3.17 17.79 -0.65
C SER A 295 2.89 16.28 -0.57
N ALA A 296 2.89 15.57 -1.71
CA ALA A 296 2.73 14.13 -1.73
C ALA A 296 3.93 13.37 -1.10
N PHE A 297 5.14 13.86 -1.34
CA PHE A 297 6.35 13.35 -0.71
C PHE A 297 6.33 13.55 0.81
N GLU A 298 6.04 14.76 1.29
CA GLU A 298 5.95 15.09 2.72
C GLU A 298 4.87 14.26 3.42
N ALA A 299 3.68 14.13 2.81
CA ALA A 299 2.63 13.27 3.34
C ALA A 299 3.11 11.82 3.49
N THR A 300 3.88 11.32 2.54
CA THR A 300 4.44 9.95 2.60
C THR A 300 5.49 9.81 3.71
N MET A 301 6.36 10.81 3.90
CA MET A 301 7.40 10.78 4.94
C MET A 301 6.81 10.88 6.36
N LEU A 302 5.73 11.65 6.53
CA LEU A 302 5.04 11.79 7.81
C LEU A 302 4.57 10.43 8.38
N HIS A 303 4.16 9.50 7.52
CA HIS A 303 3.73 8.15 7.91
C HIS A 303 4.90 7.21 8.28
N HIS A 304 6.16 7.61 8.16
CA HIS A 304 7.31 6.70 8.29
C HIS A 304 8.36 7.13 9.32
N SER A 305 8.87 8.35 9.19
CA SER A 305 9.97 8.87 10.03
C SER A 305 9.68 10.27 10.58
N GLY A 306 8.59 10.90 10.13
CA GLY A 306 8.37 12.34 10.27
C GLY A 306 9.05 13.11 9.14
N SER A 307 8.70 14.39 8.97
CA SER A 307 9.31 15.24 7.93
C SER A 307 10.59 15.91 8.47
N ASN A 308 11.75 15.55 7.93
CA ASN A 308 13.03 16.19 8.26
C ASN A 308 13.33 17.34 7.27
N SER A 309 13.86 18.47 7.74
CA SER A 309 14.25 19.59 6.86
C SER A 309 15.33 19.19 5.86
N ILE A 310 16.25 18.29 6.24
CA ILE A 310 17.34 17.82 5.39
C ILE A 310 16.80 17.08 4.16
N GLU A 311 15.92 16.11 4.39
CA GLU A 311 15.26 15.31 3.35
C GLU A 311 14.48 16.20 2.36
N ARG A 312 13.81 17.24 2.88
CA ARG A 312 13.08 18.21 2.05
C ARG A 312 14.02 19.04 1.17
N ASP A 313 15.15 19.49 1.72
CA ASP A 313 16.11 20.31 0.99
C ASP A 313 16.84 19.49 -0.08
N GLU A 314 17.15 18.24 0.20
CA GLU A 314 17.72 17.32 -0.79
C GLU A 314 16.74 16.97 -1.90
N PHE A 315 15.48 16.64 -1.59
CA PHE A 315 14.44 16.41 -2.60
C PHE A 315 14.24 17.66 -3.46
N ARG A 316 14.22 18.85 -2.85
CA ARG A 316 14.18 20.14 -3.55
C ARG A 316 15.36 20.28 -4.52
N LYS A 317 16.59 20.03 -4.06
CA LYS A 317 17.79 20.12 -4.91
C LYS A 317 17.70 19.17 -6.11
N LYS A 318 17.21 17.96 -5.90
CA LYS A 318 17.05 16.96 -6.96
C LYS A 318 15.99 17.34 -8.00
N CYS A 319 14.85 17.88 -7.56
CA CYS A 319 13.84 18.44 -8.46
C CYS A 319 14.39 19.62 -9.26
N TYR A 320 15.19 20.50 -8.62
CA TYR A 320 15.82 21.63 -9.28
C TYR A 320 16.78 21.18 -10.40
N GLU A 321 17.69 20.26 -10.09
CA GLU A 321 18.65 19.70 -11.06
C GLU A 321 17.92 18.99 -12.22
N THR A 322 16.88 18.23 -11.90
CA THR A 322 16.03 17.56 -12.90
C THR A 322 15.38 18.57 -13.83
N ALA A 323 14.73 19.60 -13.30
CA ALA A 323 14.11 20.63 -14.13
C ALA A 323 15.14 21.38 -14.97
N ARG A 324 16.27 21.76 -14.39
CA ARG A 324 17.37 22.45 -15.11
C ARG A 324 17.85 21.63 -16.29
N SER A 325 17.98 20.31 -16.13
CA SER A 325 18.44 19.40 -17.20
C SER A 325 17.47 19.29 -18.38
N LEU A 326 16.19 19.61 -18.18
CA LEU A 326 15.17 19.52 -19.22
C LEU A 326 15.14 20.74 -20.16
N PHE A 327 15.80 21.85 -19.83
CA PHE A 327 15.86 23.04 -20.68
C PHE A 327 17.14 23.09 -21.52
N ARG A 328 17.00 23.42 -22.81
CA ARG A 328 18.07 23.30 -23.81
C ARG A 328 19.12 24.41 -23.74
N THR A 329 18.78 25.59 -23.23
CA THR A 329 19.71 26.72 -23.12
C THR A 329 19.74 27.31 -21.71
N HIS A 330 20.89 27.89 -21.32
CA HIS A 330 21.05 28.60 -20.05
C HIS A 330 20.19 29.88 -19.98
N GLU A 331 19.79 30.43 -21.13
CA GLU A 331 18.95 31.64 -21.22
C GLU A 331 17.47 31.34 -20.99
N ASP A 332 16.93 30.26 -21.56
CA ASP A 332 15.56 29.79 -21.28
C ASP A 332 15.37 29.54 -19.77
N TRP A 333 16.38 28.91 -19.15
CA TRP A 333 16.41 28.69 -17.72
C TRP A 333 16.55 30.00 -16.93
N LYS A 334 17.41 30.94 -17.34
CA LYS A 334 17.60 32.23 -16.65
C LYS A 334 16.32 33.07 -16.64
N SER A 335 15.56 33.08 -17.73
CA SER A 335 14.28 33.78 -17.84
C SER A 335 13.19 33.16 -16.94
N LEU A 336 13.25 31.84 -16.72
CA LEU A 336 12.45 31.13 -15.70
C LEU A 336 12.98 31.37 -14.27
N ASN A 337 14.29 31.54 -14.11
CA ASN A 337 14.99 31.58 -12.82
C ASN A 337 14.64 32.82 -11.96
N SER A 338 14.19 33.91 -12.59
CA SER A 338 13.74 35.14 -11.90
C SER A 338 12.47 34.90 -11.08
N ALA A 339 11.50 34.16 -11.62
CA ALA A 339 10.29 33.70 -10.91
C ALA A 339 10.59 32.55 -9.92
N TRP A 340 11.65 31.78 -10.17
CA TRP A 340 12.07 30.63 -9.36
C TRP A 340 12.93 30.96 -8.12
N LYS A 341 13.31 32.22 -7.90
CA LYS A 341 14.01 32.67 -6.66
C LYS A 341 13.24 32.34 -5.36
N LEU A 342 11.98 31.92 -5.46
CA LEU A 342 11.13 31.47 -4.35
C LEU A 342 11.59 30.16 -3.69
N TRP A 343 12.31 29.26 -4.38
CA TRP A 343 12.80 28.00 -3.78
C TRP A 343 14.08 28.15 -2.95
N ASN A 344 14.88 29.18 -3.23
CA ASN A 344 16.13 29.46 -2.51
C ASN A 344 15.92 30.31 -1.26
N LYS A 345 14.67 30.66 -0.92
CA LYS A 345 14.38 31.11 0.43
C LYS A 345 14.41 29.87 1.33
N PRO A 346 15.29 29.81 2.34
CA PRO A 346 15.18 28.79 3.36
C PRO A 346 13.75 28.84 3.90
N SER A 347 13.12 27.69 4.04
CA SER A 347 11.78 27.56 4.58
C SER A 347 11.75 28.17 5.97
N ALA A 348 11.39 29.43 6.09
CA ALA A 348 10.91 29.98 7.33
C ALA A 348 9.63 29.21 7.65
N ASN A 349 9.62 28.52 8.78
CA ASN A 349 8.52 27.76 9.36
C ASN A 349 7.19 28.56 9.39
N LYS A 350 6.50 28.69 8.27
CA LYS A 350 5.10 29.12 8.25
C LYS A 350 4.33 28.26 7.28
N LEU A 351 3.56 27.34 7.86
CA LEU A 351 2.25 26.96 7.34
C LEU A 351 1.51 28.25 6.95
N HIS A 352 1.61 28.65 5.67
CA HIS A 352 0.62 29.53 5.08
C HIS A 352 -0.45 28.62 4.49
N ILE A 353 -1.49 28.39 5.30
CA ILE A 353 -2.83 28.11 4.81
C ILE A 353 -3.16 29.27 3.86
N LEU A 354 -3.05 29.04 2.56
CA LEU A 354 -3.57 29.97 1.56
C LEU A 354 -5.08 29.78 1.50
N GLU A 355 -5.76 30.60 2.28
CA GLU A 355 -7.19 30.86 2.17
C GLU A 355 -7.49 31.29 0.72
N TYR A 356 -8.20 30.45 -0.04
CA TYR A 356 -8.76 30.83 -1.34
C TYR A 356 -9.87 31.85 -1.08
N LYS A 357 -9.51 33.13 -1.06
CA LYS A 357 -10.46 34.24 -1.18
C LYS A 357 -10.14 35.05 -2.42
N ASN A 358 -11.16 35.14 -3.27
CA ASN A 358 -11.39 36.11 -4.34
C ASN A 358 -10.83 35.75 -5.73
N LEU A 359 -11.66 35.02 -6.49
CA LEU A 359 -11.95 35.41 -7.87
C LEU A 359 -13.44 35.81 -7.91
N VAL A 360 -13.66 37.08 -8.23
CA VAL A 360 -14.94 37.65 -8.69
C VAL A 360 -15.22 37.13 -10.10
#